data_AF-A0A560X4Z7-F1
#
_entry.id   AF-A0A560X4Z7-F1
#
_cell.length_a   1.000
_cell.length_b   1.000
_cell.length_c   1.000
_cell.angle_alpha   90.00
_cell.angle_beta   90.00
_cell.angle_gamma   90.00
#
_symmetry.space_group_name_H-M   'P 1'
#
loop_
_entity.id
_entity.type
_entity.pdbx_description
1 polymer ?
#
loop_
_entity_poly.entity_id
_entity_poly.type
_entity_poly.pdbx_seq_one_letter_code
_entity_poly.pdbx_strand_id
1 'polypeptide(L)'
;MSAKYTRQALPLWQPLLVWLLLFSPLLLLYGQGWPVAGLWMAGVLGTAWAHADEYGGLALWPGYAVRPSYPALYWGLIACPPMAVAALAVYARFRSTRPAFWRLLEKLALITILAGFSFVVVARGLDGRSGTMLGSVAIQSMALLGASAAVHLARPGKSGQATAAILAVVALLHMVQAMLLYLHPPIRGPWVSALFFLLLWSATAMGALHAQWRRMFQTAIALIALRIVILSFELSDDLLGSGFGLILSGVLALLAAWITIRISQRFAPVAEGQL
;
A
#
# COMPACT_ATOMS: atom_id res chain seq x y z
N MET A 1 -45.48 23.33 -8.23
CA MET A 1 -44.10 23.86 -8.29
C MET A 1 -43.47 23.63 -6.92
N SER A 2 -42.91 22.44 -6.69
CA SER A 2 -42.36 22.03 -5.38
C SER A 2 -40.85 22.27 -5.41
N ALA A 3 -40.38 23.26 -4.65
CA ALA A 3 -38.97 23.52 -4.44
C ALA A 3 -38.38 22.37 -3.60
N LYS A 4 -37.76 21.38 -4.27
CA LYS A 4 -36.81 20.48 -3.62
C LYS A 4 -35.61 21.32 -3.17
N TYR A 5 -35.65 21.80 -1.94
CA TYR A 5 -34.46 22.20 -1.20
C TYR A 5 -33.61 20.94 -0.95
N THR A 6 -32.86 20.49 -1.95
CA THR A 6 -31.70 19.64 -1.69
C THR A 6 -30.69 20.52 -0.98
N ARG A 7 -30.60 20.42 0.36
CA ARG A 7 -29.44 20.94 1.08
C ARG A 7 -28.21 20.33 0.42
N GLN A 8 -27.41 21.14 -0.26
CA GLN A 8 -26.05 20.75 -0.61
C GLN A 8 -25.31 20.60 0.71
N ALA A 9 -25.19 19.35 1.18
CA ALA A 9 -24.29 19.04 2.27
C ALA A 9 -22.87 19.43 1.80
N LEU A 10 -22.10 20.09 2.67
CA LEU A 10 -20.70 20.38 2.38
C LEU A 10 -19.99 19.06 2.04
N PRO A 11 -19.05 19.08 1.07
CA PRO A 11 -18.35 17.87 0.70
C PRO A 11 -17.55 17.31 1.88
N LEU A 12 -17.55 15.99 2.03
CA LEU A 12 -17.06 15.28 3.22
C LEU A 12 -15.61 15.62 3.60
N TRP A 13 -14.76 15.95 2.63
CA TRP A 13 -13.36 16.30 2.90
C TRP A 13 -13.21 17.62 3.66
N GLN A 14 -14.13 18.57 3.52
CA GLN A 14 -14.05 19.86 4.21
C GLN A 14 -14.16 19.73 5.74
N PRO A 15 -15.20 19.09 6.31
CA PRO A 15 -15.26 18.89 7.75
C PRO A 15 -14.13 17.99 8.25
N LEU A 16 -13.67 17.00 7.48
CA LEU A 16 -12.53 16.17 7.85
C LEU A 16 -11.21 16.98 7.89
N LEU A 17 -11.00 17.88 6.94
CA LEU A 17 -9.84 18.76 6.91
C LEU A 17 -9.85 19.74 8.09
N VAL A 18 -11.01 20.36 8.37
CA VAL A 18 -11.17 21.23 9.54
C VAL A 18 -10.89 20.46 10.83
N TRP A 19 -11.43 19.25 10.96
CA TRP A 19 -11.16 18.37 12.09
C TRP A 19 -9.67 18.05 12.18
N LEU A 20 -9.00 17.70 11.08
CA LEU A 20 -7.56 17.46 11.08
C LEU A 20 -6.77 18.69 11.51
N LEU A 21 -7.09 19.89 11.02
CA LEU A 21 -6.36 21.10 11.37
C LEU A 21 -6.52 21.45 12.85
N LEU A 22 -7.72 21.29 13.41
CA LEU A 22 -8.00 21.57 14.82
C LEU A 22 -7.40 20.52 15.75
N PHE A 23 -7.53 19.24 15.42
CA PHE A 23 -7.14 18.15 16.31
C PHE A 23 -5.73 17.61 16.07
N SER A 24 -5.10 17.83 14.90
CA SER A 24 -3.74 17.32 14.65
C SER A 24 -2.71 17.84 15.65
N PRO A 25 -2.65 19.15 16.01
CA PRO A 25 -1.72 19.61 17.02
C PRO A 25 -1.94 18.91 18.36
N LEU A 26 -3.20 18.76 18.78
CA LEU A 26 -3.55 18.10 20.04
C LEU A 26 -3.21 16.60 20.03
N LEU A 27 -3.58 15.89 18.96
CA LEU A 27 -3.32 14.44 18.82
C LEU A 27 -1.84 14.15 18.64
N LEU A 28 -1.10 14.99 17.91
CA LEU A 28 0.34 14.81 17.74
C LEU A 28 1.12 15.21 18.99
N LEU A 29 0.69 16.20 19.76
CA LEU A 29 1.37 16.65 21.00
C LEU A 29 1.01 15.85 22.26
N TYR A 30 -0.23 15.36 22.36
CA TYR A 30 -0.73 14.69 23.56
C TYR A 30 -1.20 13.26 23.32
N GLY A 31 -1.40 12.86 22.07
CA GLY A 31 -1.87 11.52 21.73
C GLY A 31 -0.99 10.40 22.27
N GLN A 32 -1.62 9.38 22.82
CA GLN A 32 -0.97 8.16 23.28
C GLN A 32 -1.74 6.93 22.81
N GLY A 33 -1.00 5.86 22.55
CA GLY A 33 -1.57 4.59 22.17
C GLY A 33 -2.03 4.49 20.72
N TRP A 34 -2.55 3.31 20.39
CA TRP A 34 -2.98 2.95 19.04
C TRP A 34 -4.28 3.63 18.58
N PRO A 35 -5.29 3.95 19.43
CA PRO A 35 -6.53 4.54 18.93
C PRO A 35 -6.29 5.94 18.39
N VAL A 36 -5.45 6.73 19.06
CA VAL A 36 -5.13 8.10 18.62
C VAL A 36 -4.31 8.08 17.33
N ALA A 37 -3.30 7.21 17.24
CA ALA A 37 -2.48 7.07 16.03
C ALA A 37 -3.35 6.59 14.84
N GLY A 38 -4.24 5.63 15.07
CA GLY A 38 -5.17 5.11 14.09
C GLY A 38 -6.18 6.15 13.63
N LEU A 39 -6.81 6.87 14.56
CA LEU A 39 -7.77 7.93 14.26
C LEU A 39 -7.12 9.07 13.47
N TRP A 40 -5.91 9.49 13.85
CA TRP A 40 -5.19 10.53 13.13
C TRP A 40 -4.83 10.08 11.71
N MET A 41 -4.29 8.86 11.55
CA MET A 41 -3.97 8.30 10.23
C MET A 41 -5.23 8.15 9.38
N ALA A 42 -6.34 7.67 9.95
CA ALA A 42 -7.62 7.55 9.28
C ALA A 42 -8.18 8.91 8.86
N GLY A 43 -8.02 9.95 9.68
CA GLY A 43 -8.38 11.32 9.32
C GLY A 43 -7.57 11.79 8.10
N VAL A 44 -6.25 11.61 8.10
CA VAL A 44 -5.37 11.99 6.98
C VAL A 44 -5.76 11.27 5.70
N LEU A 45 -5.90 9.95 5.75
CA LEU A 45 -6.27 9.15 4.59
C LEU A 45 -7.69 9.42 4.12
N GLY A 46 -8.64 9.51 5.04
CA GLY A 46 -10.05 9.77 4.75
C GLY A 46 -10.24 11.15 4.13
N THR A 47 -9.49 12.16 4.58
CA THR A 47 -9.52 13.50 3.96
C THR A 47 -8.98 13.46 2.54
N ALA A 48 -7.81 12.83 2.33
CA ALA A 48 -7.21 12.70 1.00
C ALA A 48 -8.12 11.92 0.04
N TRP A 49 -8.72 10.82 0.52
CA TRP A 49 -9.64 9.99 -0.24
C TRP A 49 -10.95 10.70 -0.57
N ALA A 50 -11.60 11.32 0.42
CA ALA A 50 -12.84 12.06 0.21
C ALA A 50 -12.66 13.25 -0.74
N HIS A 51 -11.49 13.89 -0.73
CA HIS A 51 -11.17 14.94 -1.68
C HIS A 51 -10.88 14.37 -3.07
N ALA A 52 -10.17 13.25 -3.18
CA ALA A 52 -9.93 12.56 -4.45
C ALA A 52 -11.22 12.08 -5.12
N ASP A 53 -12.22 11.69 -4.33
CA ASP A 53 -13.52 11.22 -4.83
C ASP A 53 -14.27 12.30 -5.64
N GLU A 54 -14.14 13.59 -5.27
CA GLU A 54 -14.72 14.70 -6.03
C GLU A 54 -14.22 14.80 -7.48
N TYR A 55 -13.01 14.30 -7.73
CA TYR A 55 -12.37 14.32 -9.04
C TYR A 55 -12.49 12.98 -9.78
N GLY A 56 -13.40 12.10 -9.33
CA GLY A 56 -13.73 10.83 -9.99
C GLY A 56 -12.82 9.66 -9.64
N GLY A 57 -12.37 9.59 -8.39
CA GLY A 57 -11.28 8.72 -7.93
C GLY A 57 -11.50 7.21 -7.97
N LEU A 58 -12.70 6.70 -8.27
CA LEU A 58 -12.92 5.27 -8.42
C LEU A 58 -13.95 5.00 -9.53
N ALA A 59 -13.66 4.00 -10.35
CA ALA A 59 -14.46 3.47 -11.46
C ALA A 59 -15.91 3.04 -11.11
N LEU A 60 -16.38 3.32 -9.89
CA LEU A 60 -17.69 2.94 -9.37
C LEU A 60 -18.82 3.90 -9.80
N TRP A 61 -18.53 5.16 -10.15
CA TRP A 61 -19.57 6.16 -10.45
C TRP A 61 -19.23 7.00 -11.70
N PRO A 62 -19.61 6.52 -12.91
CA PRO A 62 -19.43 7.28 -14.13
C PRO A 62 -20.46 8.40 -14.19
N GLY A 63 -20.06 9.67 -13.98
CA GLY A 63 -20.98 10.78 -14.23
C GLY A 63 -20.57 12.20 -13.83
N TYR A 64 -19.69 12.39 -12.85
CA TYR A 64 -19.52 13.72 -12.23
C TYR A 64 -18.07 14.18 -11.99
N ALA A 65 -17.09 13.63 -12.71
CA ALA A 65 -15.69 13.96 -12.44
C ALA A 65 -15.27 15.28 -13.11
N VAL A 66 -15.15 16.35 -12.30
CA VAL A 66 -14.38 17.53 -12.71
C VAL A 66 -12.93 17.09 -12.87
N ARG A 67 -12.31 17.33 -14.04
CA ARG A 67 -10.89 17.03 -14.22
C ARG A 67 -10.05 18.12 -13.54
N PRO A 68 -9.09 17.77 -12.66
CA PRO A 68 -8.21 18.76 -12.07
C PRO A 68 -7.32 19.38 -13.16
N SER A 69 -7.00 20.67 -13.03
CA SER A 69 -6.22 21.43 -14.03
C SER A 69 -4.83 20.83 -14.28
N TYR A 70 -4.22 20.24 -13.25
CA TYR A 70 -2.92 19.57 -13.31
C TYR A 70 -3.06 18.13 -12.80
N PRO A 71 -3.57 17.20 -13.62
CA PRO A 71 -3.97 15.88 -13.14
C PRO A 71 -2.79 15.04 -12.65
N ALA A 72 -1.64 15.12 -13.34
CA ALA A 72 -0.44 14.40 -12.91
C ALA A 72 0.06 14.87 -11.52
N LEU A 73 0.09 16.19 -11.31
CA LEU A 73 0.51 16.78 -10.04
C LEU A 73 -0.48 16.44 -8.92
N TYR A 74 -1.78 16.61 -9.19
CA TYR A 74 -2.85 16.34 -8.24
C TYR A 74 -2.83 14.88 -7.75
N TRP A 75 -2.90 13.91 -8.68
CA TRP A 75 -2.93 12.49 -8.34
C TRP A 75 -1.59 12.01 -7.78
N GLY A 76 -0.48 12.64 -8.17
CA GLY A 76 0.83 12.42 -7.57
C GLY A 76 0.83 12.79 -6.08
N LEU A 77 0.42 14.00 -5.74
CA LEU A 77 0.50 14.55 -4.38
C LEU A 77 -0.55 13.98 -3.43
N ILE A 78 -1.79 13.76 -3.86
CA ILE A 78 -2.89 13.32 -2.98
C ILE A 78 -2.64 11.91 -2.40
N ALA A 79 -1.81 11.10 -3.05
CA ALA A 79 -1.43 9.76 -2.60
C ALA A 79 -0.14 9.74 -1.74
N CYS A 80 0.58 10.87 -1.61
CA CYS A 80 1.79 10.98 -0.82
C CYS A 80 1.64 11.04 0.72
N PRO A 81 0.46 11.25 1.35
CA PRO A 81 0.37 11.37 2.80
C PRO A 81 1.00 10.21 3.59
N PRO A 82 0.82 8.92 3.25
CA PRO A 82 1.49 7.83 3.97
C PRO A 82 3.02 7.95 3.97
N MET A 83 3.62 8.38 2.86
CA MET A 83 5.07 8.55 2.73
C MET A 83 5.56 9.71 3.61
N ALA A 84 4.82 10.83 3.60
CA ALA A 84 5.12 11.97 4.46
C ALA A 84 4.98 11.62 5.94
N VAL A 85 3.93 10.87 6.31
CA VAL A 85 3.72 10.38 7.69
C VAL A 85 4.86 9.45 8.12
N ALA A 86 5.29 8.52 7.26
CA ALA A 86 6.40 7.63 7.56
C ALA A 86 7.70 8.42 7.84
N ALA A 87 8.04 9.38 6.98
CA ALA A 87 9.21 10.24 7.15
C ALA A 87 9.13 11.09 8.42
N LEU A 88 7.99 11.75 8.66
CA LEU A 88 7.73 12.57 9.84
C LEU A 88 7.83 11.74 11.12
N ALA A 89 7.20 10.56 11.14
CA ALA A 89 7.17 9.70 12.30
C ALA A 89 8.57 9.22 12.69
N VAL A 90 9.39 8.85 11.71
CA VAL A 90 10.77 8.45 11.97
C VAL A 90 11.60 9.61 12.53
N TYR A 91 11.47 10.81 11.95
CA TYR A 91 12.21 11.98 12.43
C TYR A 91 11.78 12.39 13.84
N ALA A 92 10.47 12.46 14.09
CA ALA A 92 9.91 12.89 15.36
C ALA A 92 10.17 11.87 16.49
N ARG A 93 10.32 10.58 16.16
CA ARG A 93 10.63 9.52 17.12
C ARG A 93 11.89 9.78 17.95
N PHE A 94 12.91 10.43 17.38
CA PHE A 94 14.17 10.72 18.08
C PHE A 94 14.16 12.01 18.89
N ARG A 95 13.17 12.88 18.66
CA ARG A 95 13.09 14.20 19.30
C ARG A 95 11.96 14.32 20.30
N SER A 96 11.04 13.37 20.29
CA SER A 96 9.87 13.38 21.14
C SER A 96 10.06 12.52 22.37
N THR A 97 9.49 12.96 23.50
CA THR A 97 9.38 12.19 24.74
C THR A 97 8.48 10.96 24.61
N ARG A 98 7.77 10.79 23.47
CA ARG A 98 6.82 9.69 23.20
C ARG A 98 7.22 8.83 22.01
N PRO A 99 8.39 8.14 22.04
CA PRO A 99 8.89 7.36 20.89
C PRO A 99 7.98 6.19 20.49
N ALA A 100 7.15 5.68 21.40
CA ALA A 100 6.20 4.60 21.13
C ALA A 100 5.08 5.03 20.19
N PHE A 101 4.54 6.25 20.36
CA PHE A 101 3.47 6.80 19.51
C PHE A 101 3.95 6.96 18.06
N TRP A 102 5.12 7.58 17.87
CA TRP A 102 5.71 7.75 16.56
C TRP A 102 6.05 6.43 15.87
N ARG A 103 6.48 5.42 16.63
CA ARG A 103 6.68 4.06 16.10
C ARG A 103 5.37 3.44 15.62
N LEU A 104 4.24 3.71 16.27
CA LEU A 104 2.93 3.23 15.82
C LEU A 104 2.51 3.93 14.53
N LEU A 105 2.67 5.26 14.43
CA LEU A 105 2.40 5.99 13.19
C LEU A 105 3.27 5.52 12.02
N GLU A 106 4.56 5.31 12.25
CA GLU A 106 5.48 4.73 11.27
C GLU A 106 4.96 3.36 10.77
N LYS A 107 4.57 2.47 11.69
CA LYS A 107 4.01 1.15 11.34
C LYS A 107 2.71 1.25 10.54
N LEU A 108 1.79 2.12 10.95
CA LEU A 108 0.52 2.34 10.25
C LEU A 108 0.76 2.86 8.84
N ALA A 109 1.65 3.84 8.68
CA ALA A 109 2.04 4.36 7.38
C ALA A 109 2.64 3.28 6.47
N LEU A 110 3.56 2.44 6.99
CA LEU A 110 4.13 1.33 6.22
C LEU A 110 3.08 0.31 5.79
N ILE A 111 2.15 -0.04 6.68
CA ILE A 111 1.04 -0.94 6.35
C ILE A 111 0.18 -0.33 5.24
N THR A 112 -0.16 0.96 5.34
CA THR A 112 -0.93 1.66 4.31
C THR A 112 -0.20 1.70 2.97
N ILE A 113 1.11 1.95 2.96
CA ILE A 113 1.92 1.95 1.73
C ILE A 113 1.90 0.57 1.07
N LEU A 114 2.18 -0.49 1.84
CA LEU A 114 2.24 -1.85 1.30
C LEU A 114 0.87 -2.35 0.84
N ALA A 115 -0.19 -2.07 1.61
CA ALA A 115 -1.55 -2.42 1.25
C ALA A 115 -2.03 -1.63 0.03
N GLY A 116 -1.80 -0.32 0.01
CA GLY A 116 -2.16 0.55 -1.12
C GLY A 116 -1.43 0.16 -2.39
N PHE A 117 -0.11 -0.12 -2.31
CA PHE A 117 0.65 -0.57 -3.47
C PHE A 117 0.22 -1.97 -3.95
N SER A 118 -0.07 -2.90 -3.03
CA SER A 118 -0.64 -4.20 -3.38
C SER A 118 -1.97 -4.04 -4.13
N PHE A 119 -2.84 -3.15 -3.64
CA PHE A 119 -4.11 -2.84 -4.30
C PHE A 119 -3.89 -2.24 -5.70
N VAL A 120 -2.98 -1.28 -5.86
CA VAL A 120 -2.65 -0.69 -7.16
C VAL A 120 -2.11 -1.74 -8.13
N VAL A 121 -1.24 -2.64 -7.68
CA VAL A 121 -0.69 -3.72 -8.52
C VAL A 121 -1.81 -4.64 -9.02
N VAL A 122 -2.73 -5.04 -8.14
CA VAL A 122 -3.88 -5.90 -8.51
C VAL A 122 -4.87 -5.16 -9.40
N ALA A 123 -5.27 -3.93 -9.04
CA ALA A 123 -6.23 -3.12 -9.79
C ALA A 123 -5.76 -2.83 -11.22
N ARG A 124 -4.46 -2.54 -11.42
CA ARG A 124 -3.88 -2.39 -12.77
C ARG A 124 -3.87 -3.68 -13.59
N GLY A 125 -3.90 -4.84 -12.94
CA GLY A 125 -4.05 -6.14 -13.61
C GLY A 125 -5.48 -6.38 -14.10
N LEU A 126 -6.48 -5.87 -13.38
CA LEU A 126 -7.90 -6.05 -13.68
C LEU A 126 -8.41 -5.01 -14.70
N ASP A 127 -8.05 -3.75 -14.52
CA ASP A 127 -8.55 -2.65 -15.34
C ASP A 127 -7.57 -2.25 -16.44
N GLY A 128 -7.73 -2.89 -17.60
CA GLY A 128 -6.96 -2.61 -18.80
C GLY A 128 -7.20 -1.24 -19.44
N ARG A 129 -8.09 -0.39 -18.89
CA ARG A 129 -8.38 0.96 -19.42
C ARG A 129 -7.90 2.10 -18.52
N SER A 130 -7.35 1.81 -17.35
CA SER A 130 -6.83 2.84 -16.45
C SER A 130 -5.61 3.54 -17.07
N GLY A 131 -5.78 4.81 -17.46
CA GLY A 131 -4.68 5.64 -17.97
C GLY A 131 -3.67 5.90 -16.87
N THR A 132 -2.53 5.21 -16.89
CA THR A 132 -1.44 5.47 -15.95
C THR A 132 -0.81 6.82 -16.26
N MET A 133 -1.00 7.79 -15.36
CA MET A 133 -0.34 9.09 -15.45
C MET A 133 1.09 8.96 -14.94
N LEU A 134 2.05 8.81 -15.86
CA LEU A 134 3.46 8.59 -15.53
C LEU A 134 4.03 9.69 -14.63
N GLY A 135 3.58 10.93 -14.79
CA GLY A 135 3.94 12.04 -13.90
C GLY A 135 3.49 11.85 -12.45
N SER A 136 2.28 11.34 -12.20
CA SER A 136 1.79 11.02 -10.85
C SER A 136 2.64 9.93 -10.21
N VAL A 137 2.94 8.88 -10.99
CA VAL A 137 3.77 7.76 -10.53
C VAL A 137 5.18 8.22 -10.19
N ALA A 138 5.75 9.14 -10.98
CA ALA A 138 7.06 9.72 -10.70
C ALA A 138 7.07 10.47 -9.36
N ILE A 139 6.08 11.33 -9.11
CA ILE A 139 5.95 12.06 -7.83
C ILE A 139 5.83 11.09 -6.65
N GLN A 140 4.97 10.08 -6.75
CA GLN A 140 4.77 9.09 -5.69
C GLN A 140 6.02 8.24 -5.44
N SER A 141 6.73 7.85 -6.50
CA SER A 141 7.99 7.08 -6.40
C SER A 141 9.10 7.93 -5.77
N MET A 142 9.19 9.22 -6.12
CA MET A 142 10.09 10.16 -5.46
C MET A 142 9.74 10.34 -3.97
N ALA A 143 8.45 10.44 -3.62
CA ALA A 143 8.02 10.52 -2.22
C ALA A 143 8.38 9.24 -1.44
N LEU A 144 8.24 8.06 -2.04
CA LEU A 144 8.68 6.79 -1.45
C LEU A 144 10.20 6.72 -1.25
N LEU A 145 10.98 7.18 -2.23
CA LEU A 145 12.44 7.29 -2.10
C LEU A 145 12.83 8.30 -1.01
N GLY A 146 12.13 9.43 -0.91
CA GLY A 146 12.32 10.40 0.17
C GLY A 146 12.03 9.80 1.55
N ALA A 147 10.93 9.05 1.69
CA ALA A 147 10.62 8.32 2.92
C ALA A 147 11.65 7.23 3.22
N SER A 148 12.11 6.49 2.21
CA SER A 148 13.19 5.49 2.33
C SER A 148 14.48 6.13 2.84
N ALA A 149 14.91 7.24 2.25
CA ALA A 149 16.09 7.98 2.67
C ALA A 149 15.94 8.51 4.10
N ALA A 150 14.79 9.09 4.45
CA ALA A 150 14.51 9.56 5.80
C ALA A 150 14.60 8.42 6.83
N VAL A 151 14.06 7.24 6.51
CA VAL A 151 14.14 6.05 7.36
C VAL A 151 15.59 5.58 7.51
N HIS A 152 16.33 5.51 6.40
CA HIS A 152 17.71 5.04 6.39
C HIS A 152 18.63 5.93 7.24
N LEU A 153 18.54 7.25 7.03
CA LEU A 153 19.37 8.23 7.72
C LEU A 153 19.08 8.30 9.22
N ALA A 154 17.81 8.19 9.60
CA ALA A 154 17.42 8.29 10.99
C ALA A 154 17.57 6.95 11.75
N ARG A 155 17.53 5.80 11.07
CA ARG A 155 17.57 4.46 11.70
C ARG A 155 18.65 3.57 11.06
N PRO A 156 19.93 3.74 11.42
CA PRO A 156 21.03 2.99 10.79
C PRO A 156 21.07 1.49 11.12
N GLY A 157 20.29 1.00 12.09
CA GLY A 157 20.25 -0.43 12.44
C GLY A 157 19.54 -1.31 11.42
N LYS A 158 19.73 -2.64 11.50
CA LYS A 158 19.16 -3.66 10.57
C LYS A 158 17.67 -3.45 10.26
N SER A 159 16.89 -3.15 11.29
CA SER A 159 15.45 -2.92 11.15
C SER A 159 15.13 -1.66 10.33
N GLY A 160 15.88 -0.57 10.47
CA GLY A 160 15.68 0.63 9.67
C GLY A 160 16.18 0.46 8.24
N GLN A 161 17.33 -0.21 8.07
CA GLN A 161 17.84 -0.60 6.75
C GLN A 161 16.83 -1.46 5.98
N ALA A 162 16.21 -2.45 6.64
CA ALA A 162 15.17 -3.27 6.02
C ALA A 162 13.95 -2.46 5.59
N THR A 163 13.42 -1.58 6.46
CA THR A 163 12.30 -0.70 6.08
C THR A 163 12.65 0.20 4.90
N ALA A 164 13.83 0.83 4.94
CA ALA A 164 14.29 1.71 3.86
C ALA A 164 14.43 0.94 2.54
N ALA A 165 15.04 -0.25 2.57
CA ALA A 165 15.17 -1.12 1.40
C ALA A 165 13.81 -1.53 0.83
N ILE A 166 12.84 -1.91 1.68
CA ILE A 166 11.47 -2.23 1.24
C ILE A 166 10.83 -1.02 0.54
N LEU A 167 10.90 0.18 1.14
CA LEU A 167 10.34 1.39 0.53
C LEU A 167 11.02 1.75 -0.80
N ALA A 168 12.34 1.57 -0.90
CA ALA A 168 13.08 1.79 -2.14
C ALA A 168 12.64 0.79 -3.23
N VAL A 169 12.46 -0.48 -2.88
CA VAL A 169 11.94 -1.49 -3.82
C VAL A 169 10.50 -1.17 -4.23
N VAL A 170 9.63 -0.73 -3.31
CA VAL A 170 8.27 -0.29 -3.65
C VAL A 170 8.31 0.87 -4.66
N ALA A 171 9.17 1.86 -4.44
CA ALA A 171 9.34 2.97 -5.38
C ALA A 171 9.80 2.50 -6.77
N LEU A 172 10.78 1.60 -6.81
CA LEU A 172 11.31 1.03 -8.05
C LEU A 172 10.23 0.22 -8.78
N LEU A 173 9.56 -0.71 -8.10
CA LEU A 173 8.51 -1.53 -8.67
C LEU A 173 7.35 -0.67 -9.18
N HIS A 174 6.97 0.38 -8.43
CA HIS A 174 5.90 1.29 -8.83
C HIS A 174 6.23 2.04 -10.13
N MET A 175 7.45 2.57 -10.25
CA MET A 175 7.93 3.24 -11.45
C MET A 175 8.06 2.27 -12.63
N VAL A 176 8.74 1.14 -12.43
CA VAL A 176 8.98 0.16 -13.49
C VAL A 176 7.67 -0.39 -14.04
N GLN A 177 6.70 -0.70 -13.18
CA GLN A 177 5.39 -1.16 -13.62
C GLN A 177 4.69 -0.11 -14.48
N ALA A 178 4.72 1.17 -14.07
CA ALA A 178 4.11 2.25 -14.84
C ALA A 178 4.81 2.47 -16.18
N MET A 179 6.15 2.44 -16.23
CA MET A 179 6.92 2.54 -17.46
C MET A 179 6.62 1.37 -18.41
N LEU A 180 6.57 0.14 -17.90
CA LEU A 180 6.27 -1.04 -18.70
C LEU A 180 4.88 -0.93 -19.36
N LEU A 181 3.86 -0.56 -18.57
CA LEU A 181 2.48 -0.40 -19.07
C LEU A 181 2.32 0.80 -20.02
N TYR A 182 3.13 1.85 -19.85
CA TYR A 182 3.14 3.02 -20.72
C TYR A 182 3.81 2.73 -22.07
N LEU A 183 4.98 2.07 -22.06
CA LEU A 183 5.77 1.78 -23.26
C LEU A 183 5.23 0.60 -24.06
N HIS A 184 4.64 -0.39 -23.39
CA HIS A 184 4.14 -1.60 -24.03
C HIS A 184 2.67 -1.86 -23.66
N PRO A 185 1.72 -1.09 -24.23
CA PRO A 185 0.29 -1.30 -24.03
C PRO A 185 -0.23 -2.73 -24.27
N PRO A 186 0.31 -3.55 -25.20
CA PRO A 186 -0.21 -4.90 -25.42
C PRO A 186 0.26 -5.94 -24.37
N ILE A 187 1.25 -5.63 -23.52
CA ILE A 187 1.68 -6.52 -22.43
C ILE A 187 0.74 -6.32 -21.23
N ARG A 188 -0.56 -6.58 -21.45
CA ARG A 188 -1.60 -6.53 -20.43
C ARG A 188 -2.05 -7.96 -20.17
N GLY A 189 -1.80 -8.44 -18.96
CA GLY A 189 -2.25 -9.76 -18.53
C GLY A 189 -2.12 -9.93 -17.02
N PRO A 190 -2.92 -10.86 -16.44
CA PRO A 190 -2.92 -11.13 -14.99
C PRO A 190 -1.53 -11.51 -14.47
N TRP A 191 -0.70 -12.13 -15.32
CA TRP A 191 0.66 -12.53 -15.00
C TRP A 191 1.60 -11.36 -14.69
N VAL A 192 1.45 -10.20 -15.36
CA VAL A 192 2.30 -9.03 -15.09
C VAL A 192 2.02 -8.51 -13.69
N SER A 193 0.74 -8.30 -13.36
CA SER A 193 0.31 -7.90 -12.02
C SER A 193 0.78 -8.90 -10.95
N ALA A 194 0.62 -10.20 -11.22
CA ALA A 194 1.09 -11.23 -10.31
C ALA A 194 2.61 -11.19 -10.11
N LEU A 195 3.41 -10.99 -11.16
CA LEU A 195 4.86 -10.85 -11.06
C LEU A 195 5.25 -9.68 -10.14
N PHE A 196 4.68 -8.50 -10.35
CA PHE A 196 4.96 -7.34 -9.49
C PHE A 196 4.50 -7.56 -8.04
N PHE A 197 3.38 -8.25 -7.83
CA PHE A 197 2.89 -8.61 -6.50
C PHE A 197 3.86 -9.58 -5.80
N LEU A 198 4.32 -10.61 -6.51
CA LEU A 198 5.30 -11.57 -6.01
C LEU A 198 6.62 -10.86 -5.67
N LEU A 199 7.14 -10.02 -6.56
CA LEU A 199 8.36 -9.25 -6.32
C LEU A 199 8.24 -8.35 -5.08
N LEU A 200 7.12 -7.65 -4.92
CA LEU A 200 6.86 -6.80 -3.75
C LEU A 200 6.93 -7.60 -2.45
N TRP A 201 6.18 -8.71 -2.37
CA TRP A 201 6.10 -9.49 -1.15
C TRP A 201 7.35 -10.33 -0.91
N SER A 202 8.08 -10.74 -1.95
CA SER A 202 9.40 -11.36 -1.84
C SER A 202 10.43 -10.38 -1.27
N ALA A 203 10.47 -9.14 -1.76
CA ALA A 203 11.33 -8.10 -1.20
C ALA A 203 10.97 -7.80 0.27
N THR A 204 9.69 -7.78 0.58
CA THR A 204 9.19 -7.61 1.95
C THR A 204 9.58 -8.78 2.86
N ALA A 205 9.50 -10.02 2.36
CA ALA A 205 9.94 -11.22 3.08
C ALA A 205 11.45 -11.20 3.33
N MET A 206 12.27 -10.83 2.34
CA MET A 206 13.72 -10.69 2.50
C MET A 206 14.08 -9.59 3.50
N GLY A 207 13.42 -8.43 3.44
CA GLY A 207 13.60 -7.36 4.43
C GLY A 207 13.19 -7.81 5.83
N ALA A 208 12.08 -8.54 5.96
CA ALA A 208 11.64 -9.11 7.23
C ALA A 208 12.63 -10.14 7.80
N LEU A 209 13.23 -10.99 6.96
CA LEU A 209 14.30 -11.90 7.37
C LEU A 209 15.54 -11.13 7.85
N HIS A 210 15.96 -10.12 7.11
CA HIS A 210 17.10 -9.28 7.50
C HIS A 210 16.89 -8.59 8.85
N ALA A 211 15.65 -8.12 9.11
CA ALA A 211 15.26 -7.47 10.36
C ALA A 211 14.79 -8.42 11.47
N GLN A 212 14.77 -9.74 11.23
CA GLN A 212 14.27 -10.77 12.16
C GLN A 212 12.79 -10.60 12.56
N TRP A 213 11.95 -10.08 11.65
CA TRP A 213 10.53 -9.84 11.90
C TRP A 213 9.66 -11.04 11.53
N ARG A 214 9.49 -11.98 12.48
CA ARG A 214 8.73 -13.22 12.25
C ARG A 214 7.34 -13.01 11.67
N ARG A 215 6.53 -12.13 12.29
CA ARG A 215 5.13 -11.90 11.87
C ARG A 215 5.06 -11.33 10.45
N MET A 216 5.93 -10.38 10.11
CA MET A 216 5.95 -9.76 8.78
C MET A 216 6.38 -10.77 7.71
N PHE A 217 7.39 -11.60 8.02
CA PHE A 217 7.83 -12.67 7.13
C PHE A 217 6.69 -13.65 6.85
N GLN A 218 5.99 -14.13 7.89
CA GLN A 218 4.87 -15.06 7.75
C GLN A 218 3.73 -14.46 6.92
N THR A 219 3.36 -13.20 7.16
CA THR A 219 2.35 -12.51 6.36
C THR A 219 2.78 -12.40 4.89
N ALA A 220 4.04 -12.06 4.62
CA ALA A 220 4.54 -11.95 3.26
C ALA A 220 4.48 -13.28 2.50
N ILE A 221 4.93 -14.37 3.12
CA ILE A 221 4.84 -15.71 2.51
C ILE A 221 3.38 -16.14 2.32
N ALA A 222 2.50 -15.87 3.28
CA ALA A 222 1.08 -16.18 3.17
C ALA A 222 0.43 -15.45 1.97
N LEU A 223 0.76 -14.18 1.76
CA LEU A 223 0.23 -13.40 0.63
C LEU A 223 0.80 -13.85 -0.71
N ILE A 224 2.09 -14.24 -0.76
CA ILE A 224 2.70 -14.87 -1.95
C ILE A 224 1.93 -16.15 -2.30
N ALA A 225 1.73 -17.04 -1.33
CA ALA A 225 1.03 -18.30 -1.54
C ALA A 225 -0.40 -18.07 -2.02
N LEU A 226 -1.13 -17.16 -1.36
CA LEU A 226 -2.48 -16.77 -1.76
C LEU A 226 -2.51 -16.26 -3.21
N ARG A 227 -1.58 -15.39 -3.61
CA ARG A 227 -1.53 -14.88 -4.98
C ARG A 227 -1.19 -15.95 -6.00
N ILE A 228 -0.32 -16.92 -5.69
CA ILE A 228 -0.03 -18.05 -6.58
C ILE A 228 -1.28 -18.92 -6.79
N VAL A 229 -2.06 -19.15 -5.73
CA VAL A 229 -3.34 -19.87 -5.84
C VAL A 229 -4.33 -19.11 -6.72
N ILE A 230 -4.52 -17.81 -6.48
CA ILE A 230 -5.41 -16.98 -7.30
C ILE A 230 -4.94 -16.96 -8.75
N LEU A 231 -3.64 -16.78 -9.00
CA LEU A 231 -3.05 -16.80 -10.34
C LEU A 231 -3.29 -18.14 -11.04
N SER A 232 -3.24 -19.25 -10.30
CA SER A 232 -3.53 -20.58 -10.87
C SER A 232 -4.97 -20.66 -11.38
N PHE A 233 -5.94 -20.04 -10.69
CA PHE A 233 -7.31 -19.92 -11.17
C PHE A 233 -7.44 -18.94 -12.34
N GLU A 234 -6.79 -17.77 -12.28
CA GLU A 234 -6.81 -16.78 -13.38
C GLU A 234 -6.23 -17.34 -14.70
N LEU A 235 -5.18 -18.17 -14.64
CA LEU A 235 -4.65 -18.89 -15.81
C LEU A 235 -5.52 -20.08 -16.21
N SER A 236 -6.24 -20.67 -15.26
CA SER A 236 -7.11 -21.81 -15.49
C SER A 236 -8.56 -21.42 -15.76
N ASP A 237 -8.93 -20.13 -15.89
CA ASP A 237 -10.28 -19.74 -16.30
C ASP A 237 -10.60 -20.32 -17.71
N ASP A 238 -9.58 -20.55 -18.56
CA ASP A 238 -9.70 -21.35 -19.80
C ASP A 238 -9.92 -22.86 -19.55
N LEU A 239 -9.53 -23.36 -18.37
CA LEU A 239 -9.58 -24.76 -17.95
C LEU A 239 -10.70 -25.08 -16.95
N LEU A 240 -11.35 -24.11 -16.29
CA LEU A 240 -12.47 -24.29 -15.36
C LEU A 240 -13.72 -24.82 -16.07
N GLY A 241 -13.80 -24.62 -17.39
CA GLY A 241 -14.76 -25.33 -18.24
C GLY A 241 -14.52 -26.84 -18.31
N SER A 242 -13.34 -27.33 -17.90
CA SER A 242 -12.98 -28.74 -17.80
C SER A 242 -12.77 -29.14 -16.33
N GLY A 243 -13.42 -30.20 -15.86
CA GLY A 243 -13.26 -30.67 -14.46
C GLY A 243 -11.80 -30.98 -14.04
N PHE A 244 -10.89 -31.14 -15.01
CA PHE A 244 -9.45 -31.31 -14.80
C PHE A 244 -8.75 -30.07 -14.23
N GLY A 245 -9.15 -28.86 -14.64
CA GLY A 245 -8.57 -27.60 -14.13
C GLY A 245 -8.81 -27.40 -12.63
N LEU A 246 -9.95 -27.88 -12.13
CA LEU A 246 -10.33 -27.80 -10.72
C LEU A 246 -9.50 -28.76 -9.84
N ILE A 247 -9.18 -29.95 -10.35
CA ILE A 247 -8.30 -30.91 -9.66
C ILE A 247 -6.86 -30.39 -9.64
N LEU A 248 -6.35 -29.91 -10.78
CA LEU A 248 -4.97 -29.42 -10.89
C LEU A 248 -4.74 -28.17 -10.03
N SER A 249 -5.69 -27.23 -10.01
CA SER A 249 -5.63 -26.06 -9.12
C SER A 249 -5.69 -26.43 -7.65
N GLY A 250 -6.50 -27.43 -7.26
CA GLY A 250 -6.53 -27.97 -5.91
C GLY A 250 -5.18 -28.58 -5.47
N VAL A 251 -4.54 -29.35 -6.35
CA VAL A 251 -3.20 -29.90 -6.10
C VAL A 251 -2.16 -28.78 -5.97
N LEU A 252 -2.17 -27.78 -6.86
CA LEU A 252 -1.29 -26.61 -6.80
C LEU A 252 -1.47 -25.82 -5.49
N ALA A 253 -2.71 -25.64 -5.03
CA ALA A 253 -3.00 -24.97 -3.77
C ALA A 253 -2.45 -25.74 -2.57
N LEU A 254 -2.61 -27.07 -2.54
CA LEU A 254 -2.02 -27.93 -1.51
C LEU A 254 -0.49 -27.88 -1.53
N LEU A 255 0.12 -27.89 -2.71
CA LEU A 255 1.58 -27.81 -2.89
C LEU A 255 2.10 -26.45 -2.41
N ALA A 256 1.45 -25.35 -2.78
CA ALA A 256 1.78 -24.00 -2.34
C ALA A 256 1.65 -23.85 -0.82
N ALA A 257 0.57 -24.37 -0.23
CA ALA A 257 0.37 -24.39 1.22
C ALA A 257 1.47 -25.21 1.93
N TRP A 258 1.81 -26.39 1.41
CA TRP A 258 2.86 -27.23 1.96
C TRP A 258 4.24 -26.57 1.90
N ILE A 259 4.61 -25.99 0.75
CA ILE A 259 5.87 -25.24 0.59
C ILE A 259 5.92 -24.06 1.57
N THR A 260 4.80 -23.34 1.70
CA THR A 260 4.67 -22.20 2.61
C THR A 260 4.90 -22.61 4.07
N ILE A 261 4.30 -23.71 4.51
CA ILE A 261 4.49 -24.25 5.87
C ILE A 261 5.96 -24.64 6.07
N ARG A 262 6.57 -25.34 5.10
CA ARG A 262 7.97 -25.77 5.18
C ARG A 262 8.94 -24.59 5.26
N ILE A 263 8.78 -23.58 4.39
CA ILE A 263 9.61 -22.38 4.37
C ILE A 263 9.42 -21.58 5.66
N SER A 264 8.18 -21.40 6.10
CA SER A 264 7.85 -20.70 7.35
C SER A 264 8.51 -21.37 8.55
N GLN A 265 8.45 -22.70 8.66
CA GLN A 265 9.08 -23.43 9.78
C GLN A 265 10.61 -23.38 9.73
N ARG A 266 11.22 -23.40 8.53
CA ARG A 266 12.68 -23.47 8.38
C ARG A 266 13.38 -22.12 8.50
N PHE A 267 12.73 -21.04 8.08
CA PHE A 267 13.34 -19.71 7.99
C PHE A 267 12.74 -18.67 8.94
N ALA A 268 11.66 -18.98 9.66
CA ALA A 268 11.11 -18.03 10.62
C ALA A 268 12.13 -17.70 11.71
N PRO A 269 12.43 -16.41 11.94
CA PRO A 269 13.29 -15.99 13.04
C PRO A 269 12.63 -16.31 14.39
N VAL A 270 13.45 -16.58 15.42
CA VAL A 270 13.00 -16.94 16.77
C VAL A 270 12.11 -15.82 17.34
N ALA A 271 11.02 -16.18 18.03
CA ALA A 271 10.12 -15.20 18.62
C ALA A 271 10.78 -14.51 19.83
N GLU A 272 10.75 -13.17 19.88
CA GLU A 272 11.09 -12.41 21.09
C GLU A 272 10.13 -12.81 22.22
N GLY A 273 10.66 -13.49 23.24
CA GLY A 273 9.90 -14.11 24.34
C GLY A 273 10.45 -15.49 24.79
N GLN A 274 11.49 -16.01 24.13
CA GLN A 274 12.19 -17.25 24.51
C GLN A 274 13.70 -17.03 24.77
N LEU A 275 14.07 -15.82 25.23
CA LEU A 275 15.39 -15.52 25.79
C LEU A 275 15.22 -15.08 27.24
#